data_AF-A0A8T2A4K9-F1
#
_entry.id   AF-A0A8T2A4K9-F1
#
_cell.length_a   1.000
_cell.length_b   1.000
_cell.length_c   1.000
_cell.angle_alpha   90.00
_cell.angle_beta   90.00
_cell.angle_gamma   90.00
#
_symmetry.space_group_name_H-M   'P 1'
#
loop_
_entity.id
_entity.type
_entity.pdbx_description
1 polymer ?
#
loop_
_entity_poly.entity_id
_entity_poly.type
_entity_poly.pdbx_seq_one_letter_code
_entity_poly.pdbx_strand_id
1 'polypeptide(L)'
;MGHYATVWDQKEASEIIKDWNGVDQVLLRNPHGASAKISLHGGQVISWRNEQGEELLFTSNKAIFKPPKSMRGGIQICYPQFGDCGLLDQHGFARNKIWVIDEDPPPLYSNESTGKSFVDLLLKPSEDDLKLWPHSFEFRLRVSLAVDGDLTLVSRIRNINGKPFSFSFAYHTYLSVSDISEVRIEGLETLDYLDNLSKRELLTEQGDAITFESEMDRTYLRSPKVVAVLDHERKRTYVIGKEGLPDTGKNHTTSRFDYLFVYGMIHYL
;
A
#
# COMPACT_ATOMS: atom_id res chain seq x y z
N MET A 1 -5.64 42.98 -8.35
CA MET A 1 -5.94 41.70 -7.69
C MET A 1 -4.99 40.68 -8.28
N GLY A 2 -3.88 40.40 -7.59
CA GLY A 2 -2.95 39.34 -7.99
C GLY A 2 -2.99 38.27 -6.91
N HIS A 3 -3.58 37.12 -7.24
CA HIS A 3 -3.43 35.93 -6.40
C HIS A 3 -2.00 35.43 -6.57
N TYR A 4 -1.13 35.79 -5.63
CA TYR A 4 0.14 35.08 -5.45
C TYR A 4 -0.20 33.71 -4.87
N ALA A 5 -0.31 32.69 -5.72
CA ALA A 5 -0.18 31.32 -5.28
C ALA A 5 1.26 31.16 -4.78
N THR A 6 1.43 31.12 -3.47
CA THR A 6 2.73 30.85 -2.85
C THR A 6 3.21 29.51 -3.38
N VAL A 7 4.28 29.52 -4.16
CA VAL A 7 4.97 28.31 -4.62
C VAL A 7 5.55 27.66 -3.36
N TRP A 8 4.85 26.67 -2.83
CA TRP A 8 5.33 25.88 -1.70
C TRP A 8 6.62 25.18 -2.12
N ASP A 9 7.71 25.39 -1.37
CA ASP A 9 9.01 24.81 -1.69
C ASP A 9 8.96 23.30 -1.47
N GLN A 10 9.24 22.54 -2.53
CA GLN A 10 9.31 21.07 -2.47
C GLN A 10 10.30 20.58 -1.40
N LYS A 11 11.32 21.39 -1.10
CA LYS A 11 12.35 21.07 -0.11
C LYS A 11 11.89 21.20 1.34
N GLU A 12 10.84 21.99 1.61
CA GLU A 12 10.14 22.01 2.91
C GLU A 12 9.08 20.91 3.03
N ALA A 13 8.73 20.28 1.91
CA ALA A 13 7.65 19.32 1.77
C ALA A 13 8.08 17.86 1.99
N SER A 14 9.38 17.56 1.90
CA SER A 14 9.96 16.24 2.18
C SER A 14 11.26 16.31 3.01
N GLU A 15 11.38 15.45 4.01
CA GLU A 15 12.55 15.35 4.89
C GLU A 15 13.01 13.89 5.00
N ILE A 16 14.32 13.65 4.97
CA ILE A 16 14.88 12.32 5.27
C ILE A 16 15.24 12.26 6.75
N ILE A 17 14.62 11.31 7.46
CA ILE A 17 14.86 11.03 8.87
C ILE A 17 15.37 9.60 9.04
N LYS A 18 16.03 9.30 10.15
CA LYS A 18 16.40 7.92 10.51
C LYS A 18 15.51 7.39 11.63
N ASP A 19 15.17 6.12 11.52
CA ASP A 19 14.54 5.41 12.63
C ASP A 19 15.55 5.01 13.71
N TRP A 20 15.07 4.40 14.79
CA TRP A 20 15.92 3.97 15.91
C TRP A 20 16.90 2.84 15.56
N ASN A 21 16.75 2.18 14.41
CA ASN A 21 17.69 1.19 13.86
C ASN A 21 18.60 1.80 12.78
N GLY A 22 18.49 3.10 12.51
CA GLY A 22 19.28 3.80 11.49
C GLY A 22 18.77 3.66 10.07
N VAL A 23 17.59 3.05 9.86
CA VAL A 23 16.95 2.94 8.54
C VAL A 23 16.41 4.30 8.13
N ASP A 24 16.74 4.73 6.91
CA ASP A 24 16.22 5.97 6.35
C ASP A 24 14.73 5.90 6.06
N GLN A 25 14.05 7.00 6.35
CA GLN A 25 12.63 7.20 6.13
C GLN A 25 12.43 8.58 5.52
N VAL A 26 11.46 8.69 4.63
CA VAL A 26 11.06 9.96 4.02
C VAL A 26 9.76 10.40 4.66
N LEU A 27 9.75 11.63 5.19
CA LEU A 27 8.59 12.29 5.75
C LEU A 27 8.06 13.29 4.74
N LEU A 28 6.87 13.05 4.22
CA LEU A 28 6.12 14.00 3.40
C LEU A 28 5.19 14.82 4.29
N ARG A 29 5.10 16.12 4.04
CA ARG A 29 4.15 17.03 4.68
C ARG A 29 3.43 17.84 3.61
N ASN A 30 2.14 18.09 3.81
CA ASN A 30 1.40 19.03 2.98
C ASN A 30 1.23 20.38 3.71
N PRO A 31 0.84 21.46 3.00
CA PRO A 31 0.65 22.78 3.60
C PRO A 31 -0.45 22.86 4.67
N HIS A 32 -1.40 21.92 4.69
CA HIS A 32 -2.52 21.90 5.62
C HIS A 32 -2.26 21.04 6.88
N GLY A 33 -1.07 20.45 7.02
CA GLY A 33 -0.66 19.69 8.21
C GLY A 33 -0.82 18.18 8.10
N ALA A 34 -1.37 17.65 7.00
CA ALA A 34 -1.33 16.22 6.75
C ALA A 34 0.12 15.76 6.53
N SER A 35 0.42 14.51 6.87
CA SER A 35 1.76 13.94 6.71
C SER A 35 1.75 12.46 6.37
N ALA A 36 2.78 11.99 5.69
CA ALA A 36 3.00 10.58 5.41
C ALA A 36 4.46 10.22 5.63
N LYS A 37 4.72 9.05 6.21
CA LYS A 37 6.07 8.57 6.48
C LYS A 37 6.33 7.27 5.73
N ILE A 38 7.41 7.23 4.97
CA ILE A 38 7.78 6.13 4.10
C ILE A 38 9.12 5.58 4.54
N SER A 39 9.20 4.29 4.88
CA SER A 39 10.44 3.60 5.20
C SER A 39 11.11 3.12 3.91
N LEU A 40 12.42 3.39 3.76
CA LEU A 40 13.20 2.82 2.65
C LEU A 40 13.30 1.29 2.76
N HIS A 41 13.22 0.73 3.98
CA HIS A 41 12.99 -0.70 4.13
C HIS A 41 11.57 -1.05 3.70
N GLY A 42 11.47 -1.85 2.65
CA GLY A 42 10.24 -2.33 2.03
C GLY A 42 9.56 -1.34 1.09
N GLY A 43 10.07 -0.10 0.94
CA GLY A 43 9.37 0.96 0.24
C GLY A 43 7.99 1.23 0.86
N GLN A 44 7.90 1.07 2.18
CA GLN A 44 6.66 0.87 2.91
C GLN A 44 6.17 2.20 3.49
N VAL A 45 4.93 2.58 3.22
CA VAL A 45 4.30 3.68 3.97
C VAL A 45 3.95 3.16 5.36
N ILE A 46 4.45 3.79 6.41
CA ILE A 46 4.33 3.31 7.80
C ILE A 46 3.46 4.21 8.68
N SER A 47 3.13 5.42 8.20
CA SER A 47 2.21 6.36 8.85
C SER A 47 1.61 7.28 7.78
N TRP A 48 0.33 7.60 7.94
CA TRP A 48 -0.40 8.59 7.16
C TRP A 48 -1.37 9.29 8.11
N ARG A 49 -1.20 10.60 8.26
CA ARG A 49 -1.99 11.42 9.17
C ARG A 49 -2.72 12.51 8.42
N ASN A 50 -3.97 12.72 8.80
CA ASN A 50 -4.77 13.83 8.28
C ASN A 50 -4.31 15.18 8.86
N GLU A 51 -4.95 16.26 8.41
CA GLU A 51 -4.68 17.64 8.85
C GLU A 51 -4.89 17.85 10.37
N GLN A 52 -5.70 17.00 11.01
CA GLN A 52 -5.95 17.02 12.45
C GLN A 52 -4.91 16.20 13.26
N GLY A 53 -3.97 15.53 12.57
CA GLY A 53 -2.95 14.69 13.17
C GLY A 53 -3.41 13.27 13.52
N GLU A 54 -4.61 12.87 13.11
CA GLU A 54 -5.14 11.53 13.36
C GLU A 54 -4.47 10.50 12.46
N GLU A 55 -4.07 9.35 13.02
CA GLU A 55 -3.43 8.28 12.29
C GLU A 55 -4.44 7.43 11.51
N LEU A 56 -4.21 7.34 10.19
CA LEU A 56 -5.08 6.67 9.23
C LEU A 56 -4.62 5.23 8.94
N LEU A 57 -3.36 4.90 9.19
CA LEU A 57 -2.81 3.56 9.00
C LEU A 57 -2.56 2.85 10.34
N PHE A 58 -2.88 1.56 10.39
CA PHE A 58 -2.50 0.75 11.54
C PHE A 58 -1.06 0.27 11.40
N THR A 59 -0.24 0.53 12.41
CA THR A 59 1.10 -0.05 12.54
C THR A 59 1.23 -0.71 13.91
N SER A 60 1.69 -1.96 13.95
CA SER A 60 1.75 -2.69 15.21
C SER A 60 2.82 -2.11 16.14
N ASN A 61 2.45 -1.81 17.39
CA ASN A 61 3.42 -1.40 18.43
C ASN A 61 4.45 -2.49 18.77
N LYS A 62 4.18 -3.74 18.38
CA LYS A 62 5.10 -4.89 18.51
C LYS A 62 5.86 -5.18 17.22
N ALA A 63 5.68 -4.36 16.17
CA ALA A 63 6.40 -4.55 14.93
C ALA A 63 7.91 -4.51 15.22
N ILE A 64 8.61 -5.56 14.80
CA ILE A 64 10.06 -5.60 14.89
C ILE A 64 10.56 -4.74 13.73
N PHE A 65 11.05 -3.55 14.01
CA PHE A 65 11.69 -2.66 13.03
C PHE A 65 13.12 -3.14 12.71
N LYS A 66 13.35 -4.44 12.54
CA LYS A 66 14.69 -4.96 12.24
C LYS A 66 14.70 -5.71 10.92
N PRO A 67 15.50 -5.24 9.94
CA PRO A 67 15.84 -6.04 8.78
C PRO A 67 16.31 -7.45 9.21
N PRO A 68 15.95 -8.50 8.46
CA PRO A 68 15.39 -8.44 7.11
C PRO A 68 13.85 -8.44 7.04
N LYS A 69 13.13 -8.63 8.15
CA LYS A 69 11.68 -8.83 8.10
C LYS A 69 10.91 -7.51 8.02
N SER A 70 9.99 -7.42 7.07
CA SER A 70 9.07 -6.28 6.93
C SER A 70 8.28 -5.97 8.20
N MET A 71 7.95 -4.69 8.36
CA MET A 71 7.19 -4.19 9.49
C MET A 71 5.71 -4.53 9.33
N ARG A 72 5.07 -5.10 10.37
CA ARG A 72 3.62 -5.36 10.36
C ARG A 72 2.82 -4.07 10.51
N GLY A 73 2.12 -3.68 9.45
CA GLY A 73 1.33 -2.45 9.41
C GLY A 73 1.57 -1.62 8.16
N GLY A 74 0.98 -0.43 8.12
CA GLY A 74 1.18 0.52 7.04
C GLY A 74 0.71 -0.01 5.69
N ILE A 75 1.49 0.21 4.62
CA ILE A 75 1.20 -0.27 3.26
C ILE A 75 2.39 -1.10 2.78
N GLN A 76 2.36 -2.42 2.97
CA GLN A 76 3.47 -3.28 2.53
C GLN A 76 3.35 -3.58 1.03
N ILE A 77 4.50 -3.80 0.38
CA ILE A 77 4.56 -4.16 -1.04
C ILE A 77 4.72 -5.68 -1.20
N CYS A 78 3.70 -6.34 -1.74
CA CYS A 78 3.78 -7.74 -2.16
C CYS A 78 4.30 -7.80 -3.61
N TYR A 79 5.51 -8.30 -3.82
CA TYR A 79 6.10 -8.49 -5.15
C TYR A 79 7.31 -9.42 -5.06
N PRO A 80 7.53 -10.30 -6.06
CA PRO A 80 6.73 -10.54 -7.27
C PRO A 80 5.62 -11.60 -7.07
N GLN A 81 5.31 -11.91 -5.80
CA GLN A 81 4.33 -12.92 -5.43
C GLN A 81 3.32 -12.32 -4.43
N PHE A 82 2.04 -12.65 -4.58
CA PHE A 82 1.01 -12.47 -3.57
C PHE A 82 0.74 -13.80 -2.87
N GLY A 83 0.60 -13.76 -1.54
CA GLY A 83 0.40 -14.95 -0.72
C GLY A 83 1.48 -16.01 -0.98
N ASP A 84 1.07 -17.27 -0.94
CA ASP A 84 1.87 -18.47 -1.22
C ASP A 84 1.60 -19.02 -2.63
N CYS A 85 1.20 -18.17 -3.59
CA CYS A 85 0.83 -18.57 -4.94
C CYS A 85 2.00 -19.07 -5.83
N GLY A 86 3.22 -19.14 -5.32
CA GLY A 86 4.40 -19.55 -6.09
C GLY A 86 5.52 -20.06 -5.19
N LEU A 87 6.73 -20.16 -5.75
CA LEU A 87 7.88 -20.78 -5.09
C LEU A 87 8.64 -19.85 -4.12
N LEU A 88 8.29 -18.56 -4.10
CA LEU A 88 8.92 -17.59 -3.21
C LEU A 88 8.26 -17.62 -1.83
N ASP A 89 8.96 -17.06 -0.85
CA ASP A 89 8.37 -16.74 0.44
C ASP A 89 7.06 -15.97 0.29
N GLN A 90 6.17 -16.13 1.27
CA GLN A 90 4.86 -15.49 1.25
C GLN A 90 4.96 -13.99 1.00
N HIS A 91 4.19 -13.50 0.03
CA HIS A 91 4.18 -12.10 -0.46
C HIS A 91 5.48 -11.62 -1.15
N GLY A 92 6.37 -12.54 -1.52
CA GLY A 92 7.62 -12.23 -2.19
C GLY A 92 8.61 -11.48 -1.31
N PHE A 93 9.58 -10.82 -1.95
CA PHE A 93 10.74 -10.27 -1.26
C PHE A 93 10.78 -8.73 -1.21
N ALA A 94 9.99 -8.02 -2.01
CA ALA A 94 10.11 -6.55 -2.14
C ALA A 94 9.98 -5.80 -0.80
N ARG A 95 9.03 -6.22 0.07
CA ARG A 95 8.84 -5.68 1.43
C ARG A 95 10.02 -5.89 2.39
N ASN A 96 10.94 -6.79 2.06
CA ASN A 96 12.08 -7.13 2.92
C ASN A 96 13.39 -6.47 2.46
N LYS A 97 13.37 -5.71 1.35
CA LYS A 97 14.55 -5.08 0.75
C LYS A 97 14.68 -3.61 1.11
N ILE A 98 15.88 -3.07 1.01
CA ILE A 98 16.11 -1.62 1.08
C ILE A 98 15.92 -1.06 -0.33
N TRP A 99 14.99 -0.12 -0.45
CA TRP A 99 14.76 0.67 -1.65
C TRP A 99 15.65 1.89 -1.61
N VAL A 100 15.96 2.43 -2.78
CA VAL A 100 16.71 3.68 -2.91
C VAL A 100 15.79 4.80 -3.38
N ILE A 101 16.07 6.03 -3.01
CA ILE A 101 15.40 7.20 -3.59
C ILE A 101 15.85 7.31 -5.05
N ASP A 102 14.90 7.42 -5.98
CA ASP A 102 15.16 7.64 -7.41
C ASP A 102 15.26 9.15 -7.65
N GLU A 103 16.49 9.65 -7.75
CA GLU A 103 16.78 11.09 -7.96
C GLU A 103 16.48 11.56 -9.39
N ASP A 104 16.31 10.64 -10.34
CA ASP A 104 15.99 10.93 -11.75
C ASP A 104 14.81 10.08 -12.25
N PRO A 105 13.61 10.27 -11.67
CA PRO A 105 12.46 9.44 -12.00
C PRO A 105 11.88 9.87 -13.36
N PRO A 106 11.49 8.91 -14.21
CA PRO A 106 10.80 9.25 -15.46
C PRO A 106 9.47 9.96 -15.16
N PRO A 107 9.08 10.96 -15.96
CA PRO A 107 7.88 11.75 -15.70
C PRO A 107 6.65 10.86 -15.60
N LEU A 108 5.73 11.23 -14.71
CA LEU A 108 4.38 10.67 -14.71
C LEU A 108 3.50 11.55 -15.59
N TYR A 109 2.67 10.93 -16.43
CA TYR A 109 1.79 11.63 -17.38
C TYR A 109 0.57 12.30 -16.73
N SER A 110 0.50 12.35 -15.40
CA SER A 110 -0.54 13.05 -14.65
C SER A 110 -0.18 14.53 -14.48
N ASN A 111 -1.20 15.40 -14.55
CA ASN A 111 -1.14 16.85 -14.31
C ASN A 111 -0.76 17.20 -12.84
N GLU A 112 0.30 16.60 -12.28
CA GLU A 112 0.79 16.86 -10.92
C GLU A 112 1.63 18.13 -10.88
N SER A 113 0.99 19.26 -11.15
CA SER A 113 1.64 20.57 -11.14
C SER A 113 0.86 21.56 -10.30
N THR A 114 0.66 21.25 -9.02
CA THR A 114 0.70 22.23 -7.90
C THR A 114 0.44 21.55 -6.56
N GLY A 115 1.36 21.73 -5.59
CA GLY A 115 1.10 21.49 -4.16
C GLY A 115 1.24 20.05 -3.61
N LYS A 116 1.61 19.06 -4.42
CA LYS A 116 1.84 17.69 -3.92
C LYS A 116 3.29 17.48 -3.48
N SER A 117 3.46 16.94 -2.28
CA SER A 117 4.75 16.44 -1.78
C SER A 117 4.90 14.99 -2.20
N PHE A 118 6.03 14.58 -2.76
CA PHE A 118 6.22 13.21 -3.21
C PHE A 118 7.65 12.71 -3.03
N VAL A 119 7.80 11.38 -3.09
CA VAL A 119 9.08 10.68 -3.19
C VAL A 119 8.96 9.57 -4.23
N ASP A 120 10.00 9.42 -5.06
CA ASP A 120 10.17 8.28 -5.95
C ASP A 120 11.20 7.31 -5.35
N LEU A 121 10.82 6.04 -5.30
CA LEU A 121 11.65 4.95 -4.82
C LEU A 121 11.90 3.94 -5.95
N LEU A 122 13.07 3.32 -5.93
CA LEU A 122 13.49 2.32 -6.90
C LEU A 122 13.99 1.05 -6.19
N LEU A 123 13.52 -0.09 -6.67
CA LEU A 123 14.03 -1.41 -6.34
C LEU A 123 14.57 -2.09 -7.61
N LYS A 124 15.79 -2.62 -7.50
CA LYS A 124 16.45 -3.47 -8.50
C LYS A 124 16.80 -4.80 -7.84
N PRO A 125 16.80 -5.92 -8.59
CA PRO A 125 17.19 -7.21 -8.03
C PRO A 125 18.66 -7.21 -7.62
N SER A 126 18.97 -7.81 -6.47
CA SER A 126 20.34 -8.18 -6.12
C SER A 126 20.77 -9.47 -6.80
N GLU A 127 22.06 -9.82 -6.73
CA GLU A 127 22.56 -11.12 -7.21
C GLU A 127 21.86 -12.31 -6.53
N ASP A 128 21.52 -12.19 -5.25
CA ASP A 128 20.78 -13.22 -4.53
C ASP A 128 19.31 -13.31 -4.97
N ASP A 129 18.69 -12.18 -5.31
CA ASP A 129 17.33 -12.18 -5.86
C ASP A 129 17.29 -12.90 -7.20
N LEU A 130 18.30 -12.69 -8.06
CA LEU A 130 18.41 -13.38 -9.34
C LEU A 130 18.64 -14.89 -9.22
N LYS A 131 19.14 -15.38 -8.07
CA LYS A 131 19.24 -16.83 -7.79
C LYS A 131 17.87 -17.43 -7.44
N LEU A 132 17.03 -16.67 -6.72
CA LEU A 132 15.70 -17.11 -6.29
C LEU A 132 14.65 -16.92 -7.38
N TRP A 133 14.71 -15.80 -8.09
CA TRP A 133 13.79 -15.40 -9.14
C TRP A 133 14.60 -14.78 -10.29
N PRO A 134 14.96 -15.56 -11.34
CA PRO A 134 15.96 -15.21 -12.34
C PRO A 134 15.44 -14.23 -13.41
N HIS A 135 14.81 -13.14 -12.96
CA HIS A 135 14.23 -12.11 -13.79
C HIS A 135 14.78 -10.74 -13.41
N SER A 136 15.25 -10.01 -14.42
CA SER A 136 15.76 -8.66 -14.22
C SER A 136 14.61 -7.67 -14.36
N PHE A 137 14.41 -6.84 -13.34
CA PHE A 137 13.35 -5.84 -13.31
C PHE A 137 13.85 -4.51 -12.74
N GLU A 138 13.10 -3.45 -13.00
CA GLU A 138 13.10 -2.23 -12.19
C GLU A 138 11.70 -2.01 -11.67
N PHE A 139 11.55 -1.91 -10.35
CA PHE A 139 10.30 -1.53 -9.72
C PHE A 139 10.44 -0.12 -9.16
N ARG A 140 9.76 0.83 -9.80
CA ARG A 140 9.60 2.20 -9.30
C ARG A 140 8.27 2.36 -8.54
N LEU A 141 8.32 3.03 -7.40
CA LEU A 141 7.18 3.39 -6.58
C LEU A 141 7.21 4.90 -6.32
N ARG A 142 6.19 5.65 -6.76
CA ARG A 142 5.97 7.01 -6.29
C ARG A 142 4.95 7.00 -5.17
N VAL A 143 5.27 7.70 -4.07
CA VAL A 143 4.32 8.02 -3.01
C VAL A 143 4.12 9.53 -3.01
N SER A 144 2.87 9.97 -3.15
CA SER A 144 2.51 11.39 -3.20
C SER A 144 1.44 11.70 -2.15
N LEU A 145 1.62 12.81 -1.42
CA LEU A 145 0.65 13.37 -0.49
C LEU A 145 0.11 14.68 -1.08
N ALA A 146 -1.20 14.72 -1.33
CA ALA A 146 -1.88 15.88 -1.88
C ALA A 146 -2.24 16.92 -0.81
N VAL A 147 -2.65 18.12 -1.26
CA VAL A 147 -3.00 19.25 -0.38
C VAL A 147 -4.24 18.97 0.46
N ASP A 148 -5.18 18.19 -0.06
CA ASP A 148 -6.39 17.70 0.63
C ASP A 148 -6.13 16.51 1.57
N GLY A 149 -4.88 16.03 1.63
CA GLY A 149 -4.48 14.91 2.47
C GLY A 149 -4.55 13.54 1.78
N ASP A 150 -4.99 13.46 0.53
CA ASP A 150 -5.04 12.21 -0.22
C ASP A 150 -3.65 11.62 -0.44
N LEU A 151 -3.51 10.33 -0.13
CA LEU A 151 -2.29 9.56 -0.33
C LEU A 151 -2.40 8.71 -1.60
N THR A 152 -1.50 8.95 -2.56
CA THR A 152 -1.44 8.23 -3.83
C THR A 152 -0.16 7.40 -3.94
N LEU A 153 -0.28 6.13 -4.33
CA LEU A 153 0.86 5.24 -4.59
C LEU A 153 0.82 4.74 -6.04
N VAL A 154 1.85 5.09 -6.83
CA VAL A 154 1.96 4.69 -8.24
C VAL A 154 3.13 3.74 -8.43
N SER A 155 2.85 2.50 -8.82
CA SER A 155 3.86 1.47 -9.09
C SER A 155 4.09 1.29 -10.59
N ARG A 156 5.35 1.23 -11.01
CA ARG A 156 5.78 0.93 -12.39
C ARG A 156 6.84 -0.14 -12.38
N ILE A 157 6.56 -1.29 -12.99
CA ILE A 157 7.47 -2.43 -13.08
C ILE A 157 7.92 -2.56 -14.53
N ARG A 158 9.24 -2.53 -14.76
CA ARG A 158 9.86 -2.63 -16.08
C ARG A 158 10.69 -3.89 -16.17
N ASN A 159 10.45 -4.69 -17.20
CA ASN A 159 11.36 -5.77 -17.59
C ASN A 159 12.60 -5.17 -18.29
N ILE A 160 13.80 -5.47 -17.79
CA ILE A 160 15.05 -4.88 -18.30
C ILE A 160 15.94 -5.85 -19.08
N ASN A 161 15.61 -7.14 -19.16
CA ASN A 161 16.43 -8.14 -19.86
C ASN A 161 15.74 -8.78 -21.07
N GLY A 162 14.54 -8.33 -21.43
CA GLY A 162 13.80 -8.75 -22.63
C GLY A 162 13.25 -10.18 -22.58
N LYS A 163 13.50 -10.95 -21.51
CA LYS A 163 12.88 -12.27 -21.30
C LYS A 163 11.53 -12.08 -20.62
N PRO A 164 10.41 -12.51 -21.22
CA PRO A 164 9.10 -12.42 -20.57
C PRO A 164 9.12 -13.06 -19.17
N PHE A 165 8.39 -12.45 -18.24
CA PHE A 165 8.18 -13.01 -16.91
C PHE A 165 6.80 -12.63 -16.39
N SER A 166 6.21 -13.55 -15.62
CA SER A 166 4.93 -13.39 -14.96
C SER A 166 5.17 -12.98 -13.50
N PHE A 167 4.31 -12.13 -12.96
CA PHE A 167 4.38 -11.74 -11.56
C PHE A 167 2.98 -11.42 -11.02
N SER A 168 2.88 -11.39 -9.69
CA SER A 168 1.78 -10.77 -8.99
C SER A 168 2.29 -9.62 -8.12
N PHE A 169 1.43 -8.62 -7.96
CA PHE A 169 1.73 -7.41 -7.21
C PHE A 169 0.53 -7.03 -6.36
N ALA A 170 0.77 -6.59 -5.12
CA ALA A 170 -0.28 -6.03 -4.30
C ALA A 170 0.22 -5.00 -3.28
N TYR A 171 -0.65 -4.01 -2.98
CA TYR A 171 -0.51 -3.13 -1.82
C TYR A 171 -1.23 -3.75 -0.61
N HIS A 172 -0.49 -4.09 0.44
CA HIS A 172 -1.00 -4.70 1.67
C HIS A 172 -1.30 -3.60 2.69
N THR A 173 -2.40 -2.87 2.48
CA THR A 173 -2.75 -1.68 3.25
C THR A 173 -3.45 -2.05 4.56
N TYR A 174 -2.92 -1.61 5.70
CA TYR A 174 -3.52 -1.77 7.02
C TYR A 174 -4.17 -0.45 7.43
N LEU A 175 -5.50 -0.39 7.37
CA LEU A 175 -6.22 0.80 7.84
C LEU A 175 -6.36 0.78 9.36
N SER A 176 -6.09 1.94 9.98
CA SER A 176 -6.48 2.19 11.37
C SER A 176 -8.00 2.21 11.40
N VAL A 177 -8.65 1.44 12.28
CA VAL A 177 -10.12 1.51 12.51
C VAL A 177 -10.40 1.74 14.00
N SER A 178 -11.62 2.07 14.37
CA SER A 178 -12.01 2.24 15.77
C SER A 178 -12.15 0.88 16.48
N ASP A 179 -13.13 0.11 16.03
CA ASP A 179 -13.53 -1.23 16.45
C ASP A 179 -13.98 -1.95 15.18
N ILE A 180 -13.44 -3.13 14.91
CA ILE A 180 -13.72 -3.86 13.67
C ILE A 180 -15.22 -4.24 13.54
N SER A 181 -15.95 -4.36 14.66
CA SER A 181 -17.39 -4.64 14.67
C SER A 181 -18.25 -3.46 14.18
N GLU A 182 -17.70 -2.23 14.25
CA GLU A 182 -18.33 -0.99 13.76
C GLU A 182 -17.88 -0.61 12.34
N VAL A 183 -17.12 -1.49 11.68
CA VAL A 183 -16.61 -1.29 10.32
C VAL A 183 -17.47 -2.01 9.29
N ARG A 184 -17.78 -1.31 8.21
CA ARG A 184 -18.44 -1.87 7.03
C ARG A 184 -17.63 -1.58 5.78
N ILE A 185 -17.63 -2.52 4.84
CA ILE A 185 -17.04 -2.30 3.53
C ILE A 185 -18.12 -2.36 2.48
N GLU A 186 -18.13 -1.34 1.64
CA GLU A 186 -19.05 -1.16 0.54
C GLU A 186 -18.33 -1.24 -0.81
N GLY A 187 -19.02 -1.74 -1.84
CA GLY A 187 -18.54 -1.86 -3.21
C GLY A 187 -17.99 -3.24 -3.57
N LEU A 188 -18.20 -4.24 -2.72
CA LEU A 188 -17.76 -5.63 -2.93
C LEU A 188 -18.91 -6.64 -2.81
N GLU A 189 -20.14 -6.14 -2.70
CA GLU A 189 -21.37 -6.92 -2.66
C GLU A 189 -21.52 -7.68 -3.97
N THR A 190 -22.13 -8.87 -3.93
CA THR A 190 -22.46 -9.70 -5.11
C THR A 190 -21.25 -10.21 -5.91
N LEU A 191 -20.02 -9.91 -5.48
CA LEU A 191 -18.81 -10.34 -6.14
C LEU A 191 -18.40 -11.75 -5.74
N ASP A 192 -17.75 -12.43 -6.68
CA ASP A 192 -17.06 -13.68 -6.39
C ASP A 192 -15.76 -13.40 -5.63
N TYR A 193 -15.48 -14.22 -4.62
CA TYR A 193 -14.24 -14.20 -3.87
C TYR A 193 -13.69 -15.60 -3.64
N LEU A 194 -12.37 -15.68 -3.48
CA LEU A 194 -11.68 -16.87 -3.00
C LEU A 194 -11.53 -16.78 -1.48
N ASP A 195 -12.05 -17.76 -0.75
CA ASP A 195 -11.85 -17.85 0.70
C ASP A 195 -10.55 -18.59 1.02
N ASN A 196 -9.52 -17.85 1.40
CA ASN A 196 -8.21 -18.40 1.73
C ASN A 196 -8.23 -19.26 3.01
N LEU A 197 -9.20 -19.08 3.91
CA LEU A 197 -9.38 -19.94 5.09
C LEU A 197 -10.01 -21.29 4.70
N SER A 198 -10.79 -21.30 3.61
CA SER A 198 -11.50 -22.47 3.10
C SER A 198 -10.83 -23.05 1.85
N LYS A 199 -9.48 -23.13 1.85
CA LYS A 199 -8.67 -23.68 0.73
C LYS A 199 -8.91 -23.00 -0.62
N ARG A 200 -9.20 -21.69 -0.62
CA ARG A 200 -9.50 -20.88 -1.81
C ARG A 200 -10.76 -21.33 -2.54
N GLU A 201 -11.77 -21.77 -1.80
CA GLU A 201 -13.10 -22.03 -2.36
C GLU A 201 -13.66 -20.75 -2.98
N LEU A 202 -14.24 -20.89 -4.18
CA LEU A 202 -14.88 -19.79 -4.89
C LEU A 202 -16.32 -19.66 -4.39
N LEU A 203 -16.61 -18.52 -3.75
CA LEU A 203 -17.91 -18.18 -3.18
C LEU A 203 -18.37 -16.83 -3.73
N THR A 204 -19.66 -16.55 -3.63
CA THR A 204 -20.22 -15.25 -4.02
C THR A 204 -20.75 -14.53 -2.78
N GLU A 205 -20.39 -13.26 -2.64
CA GLU A 205 -20.85 -12.42 -1.56
C GLU A 205 -22.34 -12.12 -1.66
N GLN A 206 -23.09 -12.30 -0.57
CA GLN A 206 -24.55 -12.17 -0.56
C GLN A 206 -25.04 -11.04 0.36
N GLY A 207 -24.17 -10.48 1.21
CA GLY A 207 -24.53 -9.39 2.11
C GLY A 207 -24.65 -8.04 1.39
N ASP A 208 -25.49 -7.15 1.92
CA ASP A 208 -25.62 -5.75 1.46
C ASP A 208 -24.39 -4.89 1.80
N ALA A 209 -23.59 -5.34 2.76
CA ALA A 209 -22.29 -4.78 3.12
C ALA A 209 -21.44 -5.87 3.78
N ILE A 210 -20.12 -5.69 3.76
CA ILE A 210 -19.20 -6.65 4.37
C ILE A 210 -18.91 -6.23 5.80
N THR A 211 -19.30 -7.08 6.75
CA THR A 211 -19.06 -6.94 8.20
C THR A 211 -18.08 -8.01 8.69
N PHE A 212 -17.58 -7.84 9.91
CA PHE A 212 -16.58 -8.71 10.52
C PHE A 212 -17.12 -9.39 11.78
N GLU A 213 -17.59 -10.62 11.63
CA GLU A 213 -18.07 -11.43 12.77
C GLU A 213 -17.03 -12.45 13.24
N SER A 214 -16.03 -12.73 12.41
CA SER A 214 -14.98 -13.72 12.64
C SER A 214 -13.75 -13.43 11.77
N GLU A 215 -12.69 -14.23 11.96
CA GLU A 215 -11.51 -14.19 11.11
C GLU A 215 -11.91 -14.38 9.63
N MET A 216 -11.38 -13.53 8.77
CA MET A 216 -11.71 -13.49 7.35
C MET A 216 -10.41 -13.40 6.55
N ASP A 217 -10.27 -14.16 5.46
CA ASP A 217 -9.21 -13.97 4.48
C ASP A 217 -9.78 -14.26 3.09
N ARG A 218 -10.21 -13.21 2.38
CA ARG A 218 -10.97 -13.30 1.13
C ARG A 218 -10.30 -12.52 0.01
N THR A 219 -10.27 -13.07 -1.19
CA THR A 219 -9.80 -12.36 -2.39
C THR A 219 -10.95 -12.16 -3.37
N TYR A 220 -11.52 -10.95 -3.40
CA TYR A 220 -12.58 -10.56 -4.33
C TYR A 220 -12.01 -10.35 -5.73
N LEU A 221 -12.57 -11.04 -6.70
CA LEU A 221 -12.09 -11.05 -8.08
C LEU A 221 -12.78 -9.95 -8.90
N ARG A 222 -12.04 -9.27 -9.77
CA ARG A 222 -12.58 -8.23 -10.68
C ARG A 222 -13.41 -7.16 -9.95
N SER A 223 -12.91 -6.69 -8.81
CA SER A 223 -13.60 -5.70 -7.99
C SER A 223 -13.70 -4.33 -8.66
N PRO A 224 -14.69 -3.50 -8.30
CA PRO A 224 -14.81 -2.13 -8.77
C PRO A 224 -13.56 -1.28 -8.56
N LYS A 225 -13.46 -0.16 -9.26
CA LYS A 225 -12.33 0.78 -9.11
C LYS A 225 -12.33 1.52 -7.77
N VAL A 226 -13.45 1.51 -7.04
CA VAL A 226 -13.60 2.22 -5.77
C VAL A 226 -14.21 1.25 -4.77
N VAL A 227 -13.60 1.19 -3.58
CA VAL A 227 -14.11 0.47 -2.41
C VAL A 227 -14.15 1.45 -1.25
N ALA A 228 -15.25 1.46 -0.49
CA ALA A 228 -15.40 2.33 0.67
C ALA A 228 -15.33 1.51 1.96
N VAL A 229 -14.63 2.02 2.96
CA VAL A 229 -14.55 1.43 4.32
C VAL A 229 -15.12 2.45 5.29
N LEU A 230 -16.30 2.17 5.81
CA LEU A 230 -17.02 3.02 6.73
C LEU A 230 -16.69 2.58 8.16
N ASP A 231 -16.28 3.53 8.98
CA ASP A 231 -16.00 3.36 10.41
C ASP A 231 -17.01 4.24 11.15
N HIS A 232 -18.06 3.60 11.67
CA HIS A 232 -19.23 4.30 12.20
C HIS A 232 -18.94 5.06 13.49
N GLU A 233 -18.12 4.50 14.37
CA GLU A 233 -17.79 5.09 15.66
C GLU A 233 -16.92 6.35 15.48
N ARG A 234 -15.90 6.32 14.60
CA ARG A 234 -15.11 7.51 14.26
C ARG A 234 -15.78 8.42 13.22
N LYS A 235 -16.96 8.04 12.71
CA LYS A 235 -17.74 8.80 11.70
C LYS A 235 -16.89 9.18 10.49
N ARG A 236 -16.13 8.22 9.98
CA ARG A 236 -15.22 8.43 8.84
C ARG A 236 -15.38 7.35 7.79
N THR A 237 -14.94 7.67 6.58
CA THR A 237 -14.94 6.75 5.46
C THR A 237 -13.60 6.82 4.76
N TYR A 238 -12.96 5.66 4.60
CA TYR A 238 -11.84 5.53 3.67
C TYR A 238 -12.38 5.22 2.29
N VAL A 239 -11.98 6.02 1.29
CA VAL A 239 -12.29 5.75 -0.11
C VAL A 239 -11.01 5.27 -0.79
N ILE A 240 -11.02 4.03 -1.26
CA ILE A 240 -9.86 3.40 -1.88
C ILE A 240 -10.10 3.33 -3.38
N GLY A 241 -9.46 4.24 -4.11
CA GLY A 241 -9.42 4.23 -5.57
C GLY A 241 -8.29 3.34 -6.09
N LYS A 242 -8.59 2.52 -7.10
CA LYS A 242 -7.60 1.68 -7.78
C LYS A 242 -7.68 1.79 -9.30
N GLU A 243 -6.50 1.80 -9.91
CA GLU A 243 -6.31 1.75 -11.35
C GLU A 243 -5.24 0.71 -11.69
N GLY A 244 -5.43 -0.03 -12.78
CA GLY A 244 -4.54 -1.12 -13.18
C GLY A 244 -4.63 -2.38 -12.32
N LEU A 245 -5.24 -2.34 -11.14
CA LEU A 245 -5.37 -3.43 -10.16
C LEU A 245 -6.79 -4.05 -10.22
N PRO A 246 -7.02 -5.19 -10.89
CA PRO A 246 -8.35 -5.80 -11.02
C PRO A 246 -8.95 -6.36 -9.72
N ASP A 247 -8.16 -6.95 -8.83
CA ASP A 247 -8.71 -7.71 -7.69
C ASP A 247 -8.56 -6.99 -6.35
N THR A 248 -9.36 -7.34 -5.34
CA THR A 248 -9.25 -6.82 -3.98
C THR A 248 -9.24 -7.91 -2.91
N GLY A 249 -8.12 -8.05 -2.20
CA GLY A 249 -8.04 -8.93 -1.03
C GLY A 249 -8.52 -8.24 0.25
N LYS A 250 -8.98 -9.03 1.20
CA LYS A 250 -9.28 -8.66 2.58
C LYS A 250 -8.73 -9.73 3.50
N ASN A 251 -8.24 -9.30 4.64
CA ASN A 251 -7.88 -10.21 5.72
C ASN A 251 -8.42 -9.59 7.04
N HIS A 252 -8.62 -10.37 8.08
CA HIS A 252 -8.91 -9.93 9.44
C HIS A 252 -8.56 -11.11 10.32
N THR A 253 -7.59 -10.95 11.22
CA THR A 253 -7.15 -12.02 12.13
C THR A 253 -7.72 -11.78 13.52
N THR A 254 -8.18 -12.82 14.22
CA THR A 254 -8.69 -12.76 15.62
C THR A 254 -7.65 -12.29 16.66
N SER A 255 -6.42 -11.96 16.25
CA SER A 255 -5.39 -11.43 17.13
C SER A 255 -5.65 -9.98 17.54
N ARG A 256 -6.56 -9.73 18.49
CA ARG A 256 -6.67 -8.56 19.40
C ARG A 256 -6.38 -7.13 18.88
N PHE A 257 -6.37 -6.91 17.57
CA PHE A 257 -5.96 -5.67 16.94
C PHE A 257 -6.90 -5.43 15.75
N ASP A 258 -7.69 -4.38 15.87
CA ASP A 258 -8.73 -4.00 14.92
C ASP A 258 -8.10 -3.30 13.71
N TYR A 259 -7.86 -4.04 12.63
CA TYR A 259 -7.37 -3.50 11.36
C TYR A 259 -7.97 -4.23 10.17
N LEU A 260 -8.05 -3.51 9.05
CA LEU A 260 -8.54 -4.01 7.77
C LEU A 260 -7.43 -4.01 6.73
N PHE A 261 -7.43 -5.06 5.89
CA PHE A 261 -6.60 -5.14 4.70
C PHE A 261 -7.40 -4.88 3.43
N VAL A 262 -6.85 -4.06 2.55
CA VAL A 262 -7.35 -3.92 1.17
C VAL A 262 -6.17 -4.02 0.23
N TYR A 263 -6.26 -4.94 -0.72
CA TYR A 263 -5.27 -5.08 -1.79
C TYR A 263 -5.81 -4.64 -3.13
N GLY A 264 -4.90 -4.33 -4.05
CA GLY A 264 -5.14 -4.38 -5.48
C GLY A 264 -4.23 -5.45 -6.06
N MET A 265 -4.73 -6.49 -6.75
CA MET A 265 -3.88 -7.52 -7.36
C MET A 265 -3.84 -7.38 -8.88
N ILE A 266 -2.66 -7.53 -9.50
CA ILE A 266 -2.50 -7.73 -10.95
C ILE A 266 -1.83 -9.07 -11.20
N HIS A 267 -2.43 -9.88 -12.06
CA HIS A 267 -1.77 -11.04 -12.67
C HIS A 267 -1.30 -10.66 -14.07
N TYR A 268 0.02 -10.62 -14.29
CA TYR A 268 0.58 -10.62 -15.64
C TYR A 268 0.97 -12.06 -15.99
N LEU A 269 0.38 -12.59 -17.06
CA LEU A 269 0.77 -13.85 -17.70
C LEU A 269 1.94 -13.60 -18.65
#